data_AF-A0A0N4U3B1-F1
#
_entry.id   AF-A0A0N4U3B1-F1
#
_cell.length_a   1.000
_cell.length_b   1.000
_cell.length_c   1.000
_cell.angle_alpha   90.00
_cell.angle_beta   90.00
_cell.angle_gamma   90.00
#
_symmetry.space_group_name_H-M   'P 1'
#
loop_
_entity.id
_entity.type
_entity.pdbx_description
1 polymer ?
#
loop_
_entity_poly.entity_id
_entity_poly.type
_entity_poly.pdbx_seq_one_letter_code
_entity_poly.pdbx_strand_id
1 'polypeptide(L)'
;MHKKLLLLTVVFTIVTSKVEEMTRENMPGAKYYDGKKFVFPISDETMEEILDRWMQQAMSGLLSGVSIKKSANLNNDDKKWLQTCEKQSKTVNEQARCVVKAFGSGKMNKKNNEGQNCK
;
A
#
# COMPACT_ATOMS: atom_id res chain seq x y z
N MET A 1 -21.19 18.89 28.98
CA MET A 1 -21.19 17.42 29.14
C MET A 1 -22.13 16.68 28.17
N HIS A 2 -23.26 17.27 27.75
CA HIS A 2 -24.27 16.60 26.90
C HIS A 2 -23.77 16.01 25.57
N LYS A 3 -22.86 16.68 24.84
CA LYS A 3 -22.32 16.15 23.57
C LYS A 3 -21.56 14.83 23.73
N LYS A 4 -20.84 14.63 24.84
CA LYS A 4 -20.10 13.38 25.11
C LYS A 4 -21.05 12.21 25.38
N LEU A 5 -22.14 12.46 26.08
CA LEU A 5 -23.15 11.44 26.38
C LEU A 5 -23.89 10.99 25.12
N LEU A 6 -24.22 11.93 24.23
CA LEU A 6 -24.86 11.64 22.93
C LEU A 6 -23.95 10.82 21.99
N LEU A 7 -22.64 11.08 22.01
CA LEU A 7 -21.68 10.27 21.25
C LEU A 7 -21.59 8.84 21.77
N LEU A 8 -21.57 8.65 23.09
CA LEU A 8 -21.53 7.32 23.70
C LEU A 8 -22.76 6.48 23.36
N THR A 9 -23.96 7.07 23.37
CA THR A 9 -25.19 6.34 23.01
C THR A 9 -25.23 5.98 21.53
N VAL A 10 -24.79 6.88 20.63
CA VAL A 10 -24.68 6.58 19.20
C VAL A 10 -23.67 5.45 18.95
N VAL A 11 -22.49 5.49 19.58
CA VAL A 11 -21.48 4.42 19.48
C VAL A 11 -22.03 3.10 20.00
N PHE A 12 -22.72 3.09 21.14
CA PHE A 12 -23.31 1.85 21.69
C PHE A 12 -24.35 1.25 20.73
N THR A 13 -25.17 2.09 20.10
CA THR A 13 -26.19 1.64 19.14
C THR A 13 -25.57 1.14 17.82
N ILE A 14 -24.46 1.73 17.37
CA ILE A 14 -23.71 1.24 16.20
C ILE A 14 -23.05 -0.12 16.54
N VAL A 15 -22.51 -0.28 17.75
CA VAL A 15 -21.86 -1.54 18.18
C VAL A 15 -22.85 -2.71 18.29
N THR A 16 -24.12 -2.46 18.63
CA THR A 16 -25.15 -3.51 18.64
C THR A 16 -25.72 -3.84 17.27
N SER A 17 -25.18 -3.27 16.18
CA SER A 17 -25.50 -3.75 14.83
C SER A 17 -25.24 -5.25 14.75
N LYS A 18 -26.30 -6.02 14.48
CA LYS A 18 -26.23 -7.46 14.26
C LYS A 18 -25.32 -7.68 13.07
N VAL A 19 -24.11 -8.14 13.32
CA VAL A 19 -23.29 -8.79 12.29
C VAL A 19 -24.11 -10.03 11.89
N GLU A 20 -24.76 -9.98 10.73
CA GLU A 20 -25.36 -11.17 10.14
C GLU A 20 -24.29 -12.25 10.08
N GLU A 21 -24.60 -13.44 10.60
CA GLU A 21 -23.69 -14.56 10.54
C GLU A 21 -23.37 -14.85 9.08
N MET A 22 -22.08 -14.90 8.74
CA MET A 22 -21.64 -15.26 7.40
C MET A 22 -21.97 -16.73 7.15
N THR A 23 -22.97 -16.97 6.33
CA THR A 23 -23.37 -18.27 5.82
C THR A 23 -22.86 -18.46 4.39
N ARG A 24 -22.87 -19.71 3.92
CA ARG A 24 -22.49 -20.02 2.53
C ARG A 24 -23.33 -19.23 1.51
N GLU A 25 -24.61 -19.01 1.79
CA GLU A 25 -25.55 -18.35 0.86
C GLU A 25 -25.41 -16.83 0.84
N ASN A 26 -25.04 -16.20 1.96
CA ASN A 26 -24.93 -14.74 2.07
C ASN A 26 -23.50 -14.21 1.88
N MET A 27 -22.52 -15.09 1.67
CA MET A 27 -21.16 -14.67 1.36
C MET A 27 -21.20 -13.77 0.10
N PRO A 28 -20.53 -12.59 0.07
CA PRO A 28 -20.71 -11.61 -1.01
C PRO A 28 -20.48 -12.14 -2.43
N GLY A 29 -19.66 -13.19 -2.55
CA GLY A 29 -19.38 -13.89 -3.82
C GLY A 29 -20.40 -14.96 -4.22
N ALA A 30 -21.26 -15.43 -3.32
CA ALA A 30 -22.15 -16.58 -3.55
C ALA A 30 -23.08 -16.35 -4.75
N LYS A 31 -23.64 -15.14 -4.89
CA LYS A 31 -24.49 -14.77 -6.03
C LYS A 31 -23.79 -14.77 -7.39
N TYR A 32 -22.46 -14.72 -7.42
CA TYR A 32 -21.66 -14.76 -8.65
C TYR A 32 -21.12 -16.15 -8.95
N TYR A 33 -21.29 -17.12 -8.05
CA TYR A 33 -20.80 -18.48 -8.26
C TYR A 33 -21.86 -19.33 -8.95
N ASP A 34 -21.56 -19.81 -10.16
CA ASP A 34 -22.49 -20.64 -10.95
C ASP A 34 -22.42 -22.14 -10.62
N GLY A 35 -21.67 -22.53 -9.58
CA GLY A 35 -21.40 -23.91 -9.21
C GLY A 35 -20.04 -24.44 -9.70
N LYS A 36 -19.40 -23.76 -10.66
CA LYS A 36 -18.07 -24.13 -11.20
C LYS A 36 -17.08 -22.98 -11.19
N LYS A 37 -17.53 -21.76 -11.47
CA LYS A 37 -16.71 -20.56 -11.57
C LYS A 37 -17.46 -19.35 -11.06
N PHE A 38 -16.71 -18.31 -10.73
CA PHE A 38 -17.30 -17.00 -10.51
C PHE A 38 -17.55 -16.33 -11.87
N VAL A 39 -18.80 -15.95 -12.10
CA VAL A 39 -19.26 -15.19 -13.26
C VAL A 39 -19.61 -13.80 -12.76
N PHE A 40 -18.62 -12.91 -12.76
CA PHE A 40 -18.85 -11.51 -12.45
C PHE A 40 -19.26 -10.77 -13.73
N PRO A 41 -20.46 -10.16 -13.79
CA PRO A 41 -20.84 -9.33 -14.91
C PRO A 41 -20.05 -8.01 -14.82
N ILE A 42 -18.91 -7.96 -15.50
CA ILE A 42 -18.00 -6.81 -15.55
C ILE A 42 -17.81 -6.46 -17.02
N SER A 43 -17.88 -5.17 -17.38
CA SER A 43 -17.54 -4.72 -18.72
C SER A 43 -16.03 -4.83 -18.95
N ASP A 44 -15.61 -4.96 -20.20
CA ASP A 44 -14.17 -5.02 -20.52
C ASP A 44 -13.41 -3.80 -20.00
N GLU A 45 -14.00 -2.60 -20.09
CA GLU A 45 -13.43 -1.36 -19.54
C GLU A 45 -13.23 -1.43 -18.01
N THR A 46 -14.22 -1.94 -17.26
CA THR A 46 -14.08 -2.09 -15.80
C THR A 46 -13.04 -3.15 -15.46
N MET A 47 -12.88 -4.19 -16.28
CA MET A 47 -11.83 -5.19 -16.09
C MET A 47 -10.44 -4.58 -16.28
N GLU A 48 -10.25 -3.74 -17.31
CA GLU A 48 -8.99 -3.01 -17.53
C GLU A 48 -8.64 -2.09 -16.37
N GLU A 49 -9.62 -1.35 -15.84
CA GLU A 49 -9.41 -0.50 -14.66
C GLU A 49 -9.01 -1.34 -13.43
N ILE A 50 -9.67 -2.47 -13.18
CA ILE A 50 -9.32 -3.37 -12.07
C ILE A 50 -7.89 -3.88 -12.25
N LEU A 51 -7.53 -4.33 -13.45
CA LEU A 51 -6.18 -4.79 -13.75
C LEU A 51 -5.14 -3.69 -13.53
N ASP A 52 -5.38 -2.47 -14.00
CA ASP A 52 -4.50 -1.32 -13.75
C ASP A 52 -4.32 -1.06 -12.25
N ARG A 53 -5.39 -1.10 -11.45
CA ARG A 53 -5.29 -0.94 -9.99
C ARG A 53 -4.47 -2.05 -9.34
N TRP A 54 -4.65 -3.30 -9.73
CA TRP A 54 -3.84 -4.41 -9.22
C TRP A 54 -2.38 -4.29 -9.64
N MET A 55 -2.10 -3.90 -10.88
CA MET A 55 -0.74 -3.65 -11.36
C MET A 55 -0.09 -2.50 -10.57
N GLN A 56 -0.81 -1.41 -10.31
CA GLN A 56 -0.33 -0.30 -9.50
C GLN A 56 0.01 -0.75 -8.07
N GLN A 57 -0.85 -1.56 -7.44
CA GLN A 57 -0.59 -2.13 -6.11
C GLN A 57 0.64 -3.05 -6.11
N ALA A 58 0.73 -3.95 -7.11
CA ALA A 58 1.86 -4.87 -7.25
C ALA A 58 3.19 -4.13 -7.44
N MET A 59 3.20 -3.11 -8.31
CA MET A 59 4.38 -2.28 -8.54
C MET A 59 4.77 -1.46 -7.31
N SER A 60 3.80 -0.94 -6.56
CA SER A 60 4.04 -0.26 -5.28
C SER A 60 4.71 -1.20 -4.27
N GLY A 61 4.19 -2.43 -4.13
CA GLY A 61 4.80 -3.45 -3.28
C GLY A 61 6.22 -3.82 -3.71
N LEU A 62 6.46 -4.00 -5.01
CA LEU A 62 7.78 -4.29 -5.57
C LEU A 62 8.78 -3.16 -5.30
N LEU A 63 8.41 -1.91 -5.55
CA LEU A 63 9.25 -0.75 -5.30
C LEU A 63 9.64 -0.65 -3.83
N SER A 64 8.68 -0.81 -2.91
CA SER A 64 8.95 -0.84 -1.46
C SER A 64 9.86 -2.00 -1.06
N GLY A 65 9.64 -3.21 -1.60
CA GLY A 65 10.49 -4.36 -1.29
C GLY A 65 11.95 -4.16 -1.74
N VAL A 66 12.14 -3.67 -2.97
CA VAL A 66 13.46 -3.35 -3.52
C VAL A 66 14.12 -2.21 -2.74
N SER A 67 13.36 -1.16 -2.41
CA SER A 67 13.88 0.00 -1.69
C SER A 67 14.29 -0.36 -0.27
N ILE A 68 13.52 -1.18 0.45
CA ILE A 68 13.86 -1.71 1.78
C ILE A 68 15.20 -2.45 1.72
N LYS A 69 15.36 -3.38 0.76
CA LYS A 69 16.61 -4.15 0.60
C LYS A 69 17.81 -3.24 0.34
N LYS A 70 17.67 -2.26 -0.57
CA LYS A 70 18.76 -1.32 -0.91
C LYS A 70 19.02 -0.30 0.20
N SER A 71 18.00 0.03 1.00
CA SER A 71 18.10 1.04 2.06
C SER A 71 19.10 0.66 3.14
N ALA A 72 19.44 -0.64 3.29
CA ALA A 72 20.48 -1.10 4.20
C ALA A 72 21.80 -0.33 4.06
N ASN A 73 22.12 0.12 2.84
CA ASN A 73 23.34 0.85 2.52
C ASN A 73 23.26 2.37 2.76
N LEU A 74 22.05 2.91 2.95
CA LEU A 74 21.81 4.33 3.23
C LEU A 74 22.14 4.69 4.68
N ASN A 75 22.51 5.95 4.93
CA ASN A 75 22.55 6.49 6.29
C ASN A 75 21.12 6.65 6.86
N ASN A 76 21.02 6.93 8.15
CA ASN A 76 19.71 6.99 8.83
C ASN A 76 18.83 8.14 8.33
N ASP A 77 19.41 9.29 7.96
CA ASP A 77 18.64 10.43 7.44
C ASP A 77 18.03 10.10 6.08
N ASP A 78 18.79 9.45 5.21
CA ASP A 78 18.33 9.00 3.90
C ASP A 78 17.28 7.89 4.00
N LYS A 79 17.43 6.96 4.96
CA LYS A 79 16.40 5.95 5.26
C LYS A 79 15.09 6.61 5.71
N LYS A 80 15.17 7.57 6.64
CA LYS A 80 14.00 8.30 7.15
C LYS A 80 13.33 9.11 6.04
N TRP A 81 14.14 9.77 5.20
CA TRP A 81 13.64 10.51 4.05
C TRP A 81 12.93 9.58 3.06
N LEU A 82 13.53 8.44 2.69
CA LEU A 82 12.93 7.46 1.79
C LEU A 82 11.59 6.96 2.33
N GLN A 83 11.54 6.53 3.60
CA GLN A 83 10.30 6.06 4.23
C GLN A 83 9.22 7.15 4.27
N THR A 84 9.60 8.40 4.52
CA THR A 84 8.65 9.52 4.54
C THR A 84 8.10 9.79 3.14
N CYS A 85 8.98 9.82 2.14
CA CYS A 85 8.61 10.01 0.74
C CYS A 85 7.67 8.90 0.24
N GLU A 86 7.99 7.64 0.53
CA GLU A 86 7.14 6.50 0.17
C GLU A 86 5.77 6.55 0.86
N LYS A 87 5.71 6.88 2.15
CA LYS A 87 4.42 7.02 2.87
C LYS A 87 3.54 8.15 2.34
N GLN A 88 4.15 9.21 1.82
CA GLN A 88 3.43 10.37 1.29
C GLN A 88 2.99 10.18 -0.16
N SER A 89 3.68 9.31 -0.91
CA SER A 89 3.38 9.01 -2.32
C SER A 89 1.97 8.45 -2.49
N LYS A 90 1.24 8.97 -3.47
CA LYS A 90 -0.12 8.56 -3.83
C LYS A 90 -0.17 7.72 -5.10
N THR A 91 0.90 7.74 -5.88
CA THR A 91 1.02 7.00 -7.13
C THR A 91 2.33 6.20 -7.18
N VAL A 92 2.33 5.13 -7.98
CA VAL A 92 3.55 4.34 -8.25
C VAL A 92 4.67 5.21 -8.81
N ASN A 93 4.33 6.20 -9.64
CA ASN A 93 5.31 7.13 -10.22
C ASN A 93 5.99 7.99 -9.16
N GLU A 94 5.23 8.49 -8.17
CA GLU A 94 5.80 9.23 -7.04
C GLU A 94 6.69 8.33 -6.19
N GLN A 95 6.25 7.11 -5.91
CA GLN A 95 7.04 6.14 -5.17
C GLN A 95 8.35 5.79 -5.90
N ALA A 96 8.30 5.61 -7.22
CA ALA A 96 9.49 5.38 -8.04
C ALA A 96 10.46 6.56 -7.98
N ARG A 97 9.95 7.81 -8.00
CA ARG A 97 10.79 9.01 -7.82
C ARG A 97 11.47 9.02 -6.45
N CYS A 98 10.80 8.58 -5.39
CA CYS A 98 11.40 8.45 -4.06
C CYS A 98 12.60 7.48 -4.09
N VAL A 99 12.40 6.30 -4.68
CA VAL A 99 13.45 5.27 -4.82
C VAL A 99 14.62 5.80 -5.66
N VAL A 100 14.34 6.38 -6.83
CA VAL A 100 15.38 6.95 -7.71
C VAL A 100 16.14 8.07 -7.01
N LYS A 101 15.48 8.96 -6.25
CA LYS A 101 16.17 10.05 -5.54
C LYS A 101 16.93 9.56 -4.30
N ALA A 102 16.52 8.46 -3.66
CA ALA A 102 17.29 7.83 -2.58
C ALA A 102 18.60 7.23 -3.09
N PHE A 103 18.56 6.56 -4.24
CA PHE A 103 19.69 5.77 -4.75
C PHE A 103 20.42 6.40 -5.95
N GLY A 104 19.89 7.50 -6.49
CA GLY A 104 20.38 8.16 -7.68
C GLY A 104 21.68 8.95 -7.47
N SER A 105 22.50 8.92 -8.52
CA SER A 105 23.64 9.76 -8.94
C SER A 105 24.50 10.54 -7.94
N GLY A 106 24.61 10.13 -6.67
CA GLY A 106 25.60 10.75 -5.76
C GLY A 106 25.62 10.25 -4.34
N LYS A 107 24.50 9.70 -3.82
CA LYS A 107 24.45 9.26 -2.42
C LYS A 107 25.22 7.96 -2.15
N MET A 108 25.23 7.03 -3.11
CA MET A 108 25.98 5.78 -2.99
C MET A 108 27.50 5.98 -3.17
N ASN A 109 27.91 6.94 -4.02
CA ASN A 109 29.34 7.19 -4.28
C ASN A 109 30.08 7.87 -3.12
N LYS A 110 29.35 8.54 -2.21
CA LYS A 110 30.02 9.18 -1.06
C LYS A 110 30.67 8.16 -0.11
N LYS A 111 30.13 6.94 0.00
CA LYS A 111 30.71 5.89 0.84
C LYS A 111 31.90 5.15 0.22
N ASN A 112 31.93 4.96 -1.09
CA ASN A 112 33.05 4.25 -1.72
C ASN A 112 34.35 5.07 -1.74
N ASN A 113 34.25 6.41 -1.69
CA ASN A 113 35.42 7.28 -1.74
C ASN A 113 35.98 7.69 -0.37
N GLU A 114 35.23 7.53 0.73
CA GLU A 114 35.76 7.77 2.08
C GLU A 114 36.58 6.58 2.62
N GLY A 115 36.40 5.37 2.07
CA GLY A 115 37.12 4.16 2.49
C GLY A 115 38.40 3.84 1.71
N GLN A 116 38.71 4.55 0.63
CA GLN A 116 39.86 4.26 -0.24
C GLN A 116 41.06 5.20 -0.06
N ASN A 117 41.03 6.12 0.90
CA ASN A 117 42.21 6.92 1.25
C ASN A 117 43.02 6.26 2.38
N CYS A 118 43.58 5.09 2.08
CA CYS A 118 44.67 4.47 2.84
C CYS A 118 45.68 3.90 1.85
N LYS A 119 46.45 4.77 1.22
CA LYS A 119 47.78 4.47 0.67
C LYS A 119 48.68 5.68 0.88
#